data_AF-A0A497SDW5-F1
#
_entry.id   AF-A0A497SDW5-F1
#
_cell.length_a   1.000
_cell.length_b   1.000
_cell.length_c   1.000
_cell.angle_alpha   90.00
_cell.angle_beta   90.00
_cell.angle_gamma   90.00
#
_symmetry.space_group_name_H-M   'P 1'
#
loop_
_entity.id
_entity.type
_entity.pdbx_description
1 polymer ?
#
loop_
_entity_poly.entity_id
_entity_poly.type
_entity_poly.pdbx_seq_one_letter_code
_entity_poly.pdbx_strand_id
1 'polypeptide(L)'
;MRVGVEFKDKDIHTIIQILNSNVGKEIRIDDLLVQALMKNICSSDLVFLVLQRLEEGNYIKGKRGSLLVNEEIEKEEAEKISRIILNKISRSKKLFVTPLEVGKFFQCPRRLFLEKVVLSRQYKERKGKTWDGEAIHLAVNIFIKNLAKMQIEQLMEEAARRAVEKFKERVTIRKGEIIDFLERFYELIKKEGFSYIFTEKTFESIKVGLVGTPDIVGIKASEIIPIDIKLGELSKKGVKEEHLLQSVGESILVEEFFRKKVSFSYLIYFGSKSLVKIKLTNELRRKFLNYKRGIERMCKLGRIPGKGKLPNLERRVCLGCHVRPSCENIEMLRRIR
;
A
#
# COMPACT_ATOMS: atom_id res chain seq x y z
N MET A 1 -7.46 3.70 9.10
CA MET A 1 -7.19 3.23 10.46
C MET A 1 -8.22 2.19 10.79
N ARG A 2 -7.79 1.05 11.30
CA ARG A 2 -8.65 0.01 11.85
C ARG A 2 -7.97 -0.62 13.07
N VAL A 3 -8.75 -1.27 13.92
CA VAL A 3 -8.23 -1.98 15.09
C VAL A 3 -8.35 -3.47 14.86
N GLY A 4 -7.25 -4.20 15.02
CA GLY A 4 -7.17 -5.63 14.78
C GLY A 4 -6.94 -5.99 13.31
N VAL A 5 -6.81 -7.30 13.09
CA VAL A 5 -6.67 -7.91 11.76
C VAL A 5 -8.05 -8.35 11.24
N GLU A 6 -8.16 -8.54 9.93
CA GLU A 6 -9.41 -9.00 9.28
C GLU A 6 -9.17 -10.21 8.36
N PHE A 7 -8.24 -11.09 8.74
CA PHE A 7 -8.01 -12.34 8.01
C PHE A 7 -9.21 -13.28 8.13
N LYS A 8 -9.43 -14.06 7.08
CA LYS A 8 -10.54 -15.00 6.96
C LYS A 8 -10.02 -16.41 6.73
N ASP A 9 -10.84 -17.42 6.98
CA ASP A 9 -10.48 -18.84 6.75
C ASP A 9 -9.98 -19.07 5.32
N LYS A 10 -10.62 -18.43 4.33
CA LYS A 10 -10.22 -18.51 2.92
C LYS A 10 -8.74 -18.13 2.69
N ASP A 11 -8.18 -17.22 3.47
CA ASP A 11 -6.81 -16.74 3.31
C ASP A 11 -5.84 -17.85 3.76
N ILE A 12 -6.15 -18.53 4.86
CA ILE A 12 -5.39 -19.68 5.37
C ILE A 12 -5.53 -20.88 4.43
N HIS A 13 -6.74 -21.20 3.98
CA HIS A 13 -6.96 -22.26 3.00
C HIS A 13 -6.21 -22.02 1.69
N THR A 14 -6.15 -20.77 1.22
CA THR A 14 -5.38 -20.41 0.03
C THR A 14 -3.88 -20.66 0.23
N ILE A 15 -3.34 -20.34 1.41
CA ILE A 15 -1.93 -20.63 1.74
C ILE A 15 -1.68 -22.15 1.73
N ILE A 16 -2.57 -22.93 2.36
CA ILE A 16 -2.46 -24.39 2.38
C ILE A 16 -2.57 -24.98 0.96
N GLN A 17 -3.46 -24.46 0.11
CA GLN A 17 -3.56 -24.88 -1.30
C GLN A 17 -2.27 -24.64 -2.08
N ILE A 18 -1.56 -23.54 -1.81
CA ILE A 18 -0.24 -23.28 -2.41
C ILE A 18 0.78 -24.32 -1.93
N LEU A 19 0.72 -24.75 -0.67
CA LEU A 19 1.62 -25.78 -0.13
C LEU A 19 1.28 -27.17 -0.69
N ASN A 20 0.00 -27.55 -0.73
CA ASN A 20 -0.45 -28.84 -1.25
C ASN A 20 -0.09 -29.02 -2.74
N SER A 21 -0.05 -27.95 -3.55
CA SER A 21 0.40 -28.06 -4.94
C SER A 21 1.90 -28.35 -5.10
N ASN A 22 2.64 -28.37 -3.99
CA ASN A 22 4.09 -28.57 -3.93
C ASN A 22 4.49 -29.72 -2.99
N VAL A 23 3.58 -30.67 -2.69
CA VAL A 23 3.91 -31.89 -1.93
C VAL A 23 5.10 -32.63 -2.56
N GLY A 24 6.03 -33.07 -1.71
CA GLY A 24 7.26 -33.74 -2.10
C GLY A 24 8.33 -32.83 -2.71
N LYS A 25 8.09 -31.51 -2.80
CA LYS A 25 9.02 -30.55 -3.40
C LYS A 25 9.57 -29.58 -2.36
N GLU A 26 10.83 -29.20 -2.55
CA GLU A 26 11.44 -28.10 -1.82
C GLU A 26 11.10 -26.77 -2.51
N ILE A 27 10.54 -25.83 -1.75
CA ILE A 27 10.11 -24.51 -2.23
C ILE A 27 10.95 -23.44 -1.55
N ARG A 28 11.44 -22.45 -2.30
CA ARG A 28 12.07 -21.26 -1.71
C ARG A 28 11.01 -20.36 -1.07
N ILE A 29 11.32 -19.78 0.08
CA ILE A 29 10.42 -18.86 0.79
C ILE A 29 10.05 -17.65 -0.08
N ASP A 30 11.00 -17.15 -0.86
CA ASP A 30 10.76 -16.05 -1.81
C ASP A 30 9.66 -16.38 -2.82
N ASP A 31 9.72 -17.59 -3.39
CA ASP A 31 8.77 -18.05 -4.40
C ASP A 31 7.40 -18.29 -3.77
N LEU A 32 7.36 -18.83 -2.55
CA LEU A 32 6.12 -18.98 -1.78
C LEU A 32 5.45 -17.63 -1.53
N LEU A 33 6.21 -16.60 -1.13
CA LEU A 33 5.66 -15.26 -0.87
C LEU A 33 5.15 -14.58 -2.16
N VAL A 34 5.84 -14.79 -3.29
CA VAL A 34 5.36 -14.33 -4.61
C VAL A 34 4.06 -15.04 -4.97
N GLN A 35 3.96 -16.36 -4.82
CA GLN A 35 2.73 -17.12 -5.08
C GLN A 35 1.58 -16.68 -4.16
N ALA A 36 1.86 -16.46 -2.87
CA ALA A 36 0.89 -15.94 -1.92
C ALA A 36 0.36 -14.57 -2.36
N LEU A 37 1.25 -13.66 -2.79
CA LEU A 37 0.86 -12.34 -3.28
C LEU A 37 0.04 -12.43 -4.59
N MET A 38 0.40 -13.34 -5.51
CA MET A 38 -0.38 -13.61 -6.72
C MET A 38 -1.82 -14.02 -6.38
N LYS A 39 -2.00 -14.81 -5.31
CA LYS A 39 -3.31 -15.22 -4.78
C LYS A 39 -3.96 -14.21 -3.82
N ASN A 40 -3.44 -12.98 -3.75
CA ASN A 40 -3.95 -11.87 -2.92
C ASN A 40 -3.85 -12.08 -1.40
N ILE A 41 -2.94 -12.93 -0.93
CA ILE A 41 -2.57 -12.94 0.48
C ILE A 41 -1.81 -11.66 0.80
N CYS A 42 -2.36 -10.86 1.71
CA CYS A 42 -1.84 -9.52 2.01
C CYS A 42 -0.79 -9.49 3.13
N SER A 43 -0.65 -10.55 3.92
CA SER A 43 0.26 -10.57 5.06
C SER A 43 1.14 -11.80 5.08
N SER A 44 2.46 -11.59 5.07
CA SER A 44 3.40 -12.69 5.29
C SER A 44 3.42 -13.13 6.75
N ASP A 45 3.04 -12.28 7.71
CA ASP A 45 2.87 -12.70 9.11
C ASP A 45 1.86 -13.86 9.20
N LEU A 46 0.77 -13.80 8.43
CA LEU A 46 -0.19 -14.91 8.33
C LEU A 46 0.44 -16.16 7.70
N VAL A 47 1.18 -16.00 6.60
CA VAL A 47 1.91 -17.12 5.96
C VAL A 47 2.81 -17.82 6.97
N PHE A 48 3.66 -17.09 7.68
CA PHE A 48 4.58 -17.67 8.65
C PHE A 48 3.87 -18.29 9.87
N LEU A 49 2.72 -17.76 10.30
CA LEU A 49 1.91 -18.39 11.33
C LEU A 49 1.33 -19.73 10.87
N VAL A 50 0.90 -19.84 9.61
CA VAL A 50 0.46 -21.10 9.00
C VAL A 50 1.63 -22.08 8.92
N LEU A 51 2.78 -21.65 8.40
CA LEU A 51 3.97 -22.49 8.32
C LEU A 51 4.40 -23.02 9.69
N GLN A 52 4.41 -22.17 10.72
CA GLN A 52 4.75 -22.59 12.08
C GLN A 52 3.85 -23.74 12.58
N ARG A 53 2.54 -23.66 12.34
CA ARG A 53 1.59 -24.71 12.77
C ARG A 53 1.76 -26.01 11.99
N LEU A 54 2.03 -25.90 10.70
CA LEU A 54 2.28 -27.06 9.86
C LEU A 54 3.59 -27.76 10.21
N GLU A 55 4.62 -27.00 10.60
CA GLU A 55 5.89 -27.56 11.08
C GLU A 55 5.72 -28.25 12.44
N GLU A 56 4.95 -27.68 13.38
CA GLU A 56 4.56 -28.32 14.64
C GLU A 56 3.84 -29.67 14.42
N GLY A 57 3.10 -29.80 13.31
CA GLY A 57 2.40 -31.01 12.90
C GLY A 57 3.20 -31.94 11.98
N ASN A 58 4.48 -31.65 11.68
CA ASN A 58 5.34 -32.39 10.74
C ASN A 58 4.90 -32.41 9.27
N TYR A 59 3.87 -31.64 8.86
CA TYR A 59 3.42 -31.51 7.47
C TYR A 59 4.47 -30.87 6.57
N ILE A 60 5.29 -29.99 7.15
CA ILE A 60 6.40 -29.33 6.46
C ILE A 60 7.68 -29.43 7.28
N LYS A 61 8.82 -29.28 6.60
CA LYS A 61 10.14 -29.17 7.24
C LYS A 61 10.87 -27.93 6.75
N GLY A 62 11.08 -26.96 7.65
CA GLY A 62 11.80 -25.73 7.34
C GLY A 62 13.31 -25.95 7.15
N LYS A 63 13.89 -25.20 6.23
CA LYS A 63 15.34 -25.01 6.06
C LYS A 63 15.63 -23.51 5.89
N ARG A 64 16.91 -23.13 5.93
CA ARG A 64 17.28 -21.73 5.72
C ARG A 64 16.94 -21.29 4.30
N GLY A 65 15.88 -20.49 4.16
CA GLY A 65 15.44 -19.90 2.89
C GLY A 65 14.52 -20.78 2.04
N SER A 66 14.22 -21.99 2.49
CA SER A 66 13.33 -22.94 1.80
C SER A 66 12.55 -23.80 2.79
N LEU A 67 11.56 -24.54 2.30
CA LEU A 67 10.85 -25.56 3.07
C LEU A 67 10.51 -26.75 2.18
N LEU A 68 10.43 -27.94 2.77
CA LEU A 68 9.90 -29.14 2.12
C LEU A 68 8.47 -29.37 2.60
N VAL A 69 7.54 -29.63 1.68
CA VAL A 69 6.18 -30.08 2.02
C VAL A 69 6.20 -31.60 2.02
N ASN A 70 6.07 -32.21 3.20
CA ASN A 70 6.24 -33.65 3.38
C ASN A 70 5.02 -34.43 2.91
N GLU A 71 3.84 -33.95 3.25
CA GLU A 71 2.56 -34.63 3.03
C GLU A 71 1.46 -33.62 2.69
N GLU A 72 0.37 -34.13 2.12
CA GLU A 72 -0.81 -33.33 1.83
C GLU A 72 -1.54 -32.96 3.11
N ILE A 73 -1.95 -31.70 3.22
CA ILE A 73 -2.70 -31.21 4.37
C ILE A 73 -4.19 -31.35 4.06
N GLU A 74 -4.83 -32.31 4.73
CA GLU A 74 -6.25 -32.59 4.57
C GLU A 74 -7.13 -31.42 5.01
N LYS A 75 -8.37 -31.41 4.51
CA LYS A 75 -9.34 -30.35 4.79
C LYS A 75 -9.64 -30.19 6.28
N GLU A 76 -9.78 -31.30 7.01
CA GLU A 76 -10.10 -31.26 8.44
C GLU A 76 -8.98 -30.61 9.26
N GLU A 77 -7.72 -30.98 8.99
CA GLU A 77 -6.57 -30.35 9.64
C GLU A 77 -6.43 -28.87 9.23
N ALA A 78 -6.68 -28.54 7.96
CA ALA A 78 -6.68 -27.16 7.50
C ALA A 78 -7.71 -26.29 8.25
N GLU A 79 -8.92 -26.80 8.48
CA GLU A 79 -9.94 -26.11 9.27
C GLU A 79 -9.51 -25.93 10.73
N LYS A 80 -8.92 -26.97 11.34
CA LYS A 80 -8.41 -26.91 12.72
C LYS A 80 -7.30 -25.86 12.85
N ILE A 81 -6.33 -25.86 11.94
CA ILE A 81 -5.26 -24.85 11.89
C ILE A 81 -5.85 -23.45 11.73
N SER A 82 -6.82 -23.29 10.82
CA SER A 82 -7.50 -22.01 10.59
C SER A 82 -8.13 -21.47 11.87
N ARG A 83 -8.94 -22.28 12.56
CA ARG A 83 -9.58 -21.90 13.83
C ARG A 83 -8.56 -21.48 14.88
N ILE A 84 -7.47 -22.24 15.04
CA ILE A 84 -6.42 -21.94 16.02
C ILE A 84 -5.76 -20.59 15.72
N ILE A 85 -5.39 -20.35 14.46
CA ILE A 85 -4.71 -19.13 14.04
C ILE A 85 -5.64 -17.92 14.17
N LEU A 86 -6.85 -17.99 13.63
CA LEU A 86 -7.80 -16.87 13.69
C LEU A 86 -8.16 -16.52 15.14
N ASN A 87 -8.35 -17.50 16.02
CA ASN A 87 -8.58 -17.26 17.44
C ASN A 87 -7.39 -16.59 18.15
N LYS A 88 -6.16 -16.88 17.71
CA LYS A 88 -4.95 -16.24 18.24
C LYS A 88 -4.85 -14.79 17.78
N ILE A 89 -5.06 -14.51 16.49
CA ILE A 89 -4.84 -13.17 15.93
C ILE A 89 -6.02 -12.23 16.23
N SER A 90 -7.25 -12.73 16.36
CA SER A 90 -8.44 -11.92 16.71
C SER A 90 -8.31 -11.20 18.06
N ARG A 91 -7.47 -11.71 18.96
CA ARG A 91 -7.15 -11.07 20.26
C ARG A 91 -6.26 -9.82 20.12
N SER A 92 -5.63 -9.62 18.97
CA SER A 92 -4.78 -8.46 18.73
C SER A 92 -5.61 -7.19 18.59
N LYS A 93 -5.52 -6.28 19.57
CA LYS A 93 -6.14 -4.93 19.50
C LYS A 93 -5.22 -3.88 18.87
N LYS A 94 -4.34 -4.30 17.97
CA LYS A 94 -3.35 -3.39 17.37
C LYS A 94 -4.01 -2.40 16.42
N LEU A 95 -3.57 -1.15 16.45
CA LEU A 95 -3.99 -0.13 15.49
C LEU A 95 -3.21 -0.31 14.18
N PHE A 96 -3.94 -0.47 13.08
CA PHE A 96 -3.41 -0.45 11.72
C PHE A 96 -3.65 0.92 11.10
N VAL A 97 -2.58 1.54 10.61
CA VAL A 97 -2.62 2.84 9.93
C VAL A 97 -2.06 2.71 8.52
N THR A 98 -2.52 3.55 7.61
CA THR A 98 -1.97 3.59 6.25
C THR A 98 -0.80 4.57 6.14
N PRO A 99 0.16 4.35 5.22
CA PRO A 99 1.22 5.33 4.93
C PRO A 99 0.66 6.72 4.61
N LEU A 100 -0.45 6.78 3.86
CA LEU A 100 -1.17 8.03 3.57
C LEU A 100 -1.69 8.71 4.84
N GLU A 101 -2.21 7.96 5.81
CA GLU A 101 -2.67 8.50 7.09
C GLU A 101 -1.51 9.10 7.89
N VAL A 102 -0.32 8.51 7.83
CA VAL A 102 0.89 9.07 8.44
C VAL A 102 1.28 10.39 7.77
N GLY A 103 1.23 10.47 6.43
CA GLY A 103 1.45 11.71 5.69
C GLY A 103 0.42 12.81 6.05
N LYS A 104 -0.86 12.45 6.19
CA LYS A 104 -1.92 13.37 6.64
C LYS A 104 -1.72 13.83 8.08
N PHE A 105 -1.31 12.94 8.98
CA PHE A 105 -1.01 13.27 10.36
C PHE A 105 0.14 14.28 10.46
N PHE A 106 1.20 14.07 9.66
CA PHE A 106 2.28 15.04 9.53
C PHE A 106 1.77 16.42 9.09
N GLN A 107 0.88 16.47 8.09
CA GLN A 107 0.29 17.74 7.63
C GLN A 107 -0.53 18.42 8.73
N CYS A 108 -1.45 17.70 9.36
CA CYS A 108 -2.30 18.21 10.43
C CYS A 108 -2.96 17.06 11.23
N PRO A 109 -2.57 16.84 12.49
CA PRO A 109 -3.19 15.82 13.35
C PRO A 109 -4.70 15.99 13.50
N ARG A 110 -5.17 17.23 13.66
CA ARG A 110 -6.61 17.54 13.74
C ARG A 110 -7.36 17.20 12.47
N ARG A 111 -6.76 17.43 11.30
CA ARG A 111 -7.38 17.03 10.04
C ARG A 111 -7.63 15.53 10.04
N LEU A 112 -6.58 14.73 10.29
CA LEU A 112 -6.72 13.27 10.33
C LEU A 112 -7.77 12.83 11.37
N PHE A 113 -7.75 13.42 12.57
CA PHE A 113 -8.72 13.10 13.61
C PHE A 113 -10.17 13.37 13.17
N LEU A 114 -10.45 14.56 12.64
CA LEU A 114 -11.79 14.95 12.22
C LEU A 114 -12.28 14.14 11.02
N GLU A 115 -11.40 13.78 10.07
CA GLU A 115 -11.73 12.88 8.96
C GLU A 115 -12.28 11.54 9.46
N LYS A 116 -11.84 11.08 10.64
CA LYS A 116 -12.22 9.79 11.23
C LYS A 116 -13.44 9.86 12.13
N VAL A 117 -13.65 11.00 12.80
CA VAL A 117 -14.76 11.17 13.75
C VAL A 117 -16.01 11.71 13.07
N VAL A 118 -15.86 12.72 12.20
CA VAL A 118 -17.01 13.38 11.55
C VAL A 118 -17.54 12.55 10.38
N LEU A 119 -16.75 11.61 9.86
CA LEU A 119 -17.04 10.83 8.64
C LEU A 119 -17.45 11.75 7.47
N SER A 120 -16.94 12.98 7.44
CA SER A 120 -17.28 13.96 6.42
C SER A 120 -16.87 13.39 5.07
N ARG A 121 -17.82 13.27 4.15
CA ARG A 121 -17.50 12.86 2.78
C ARG A 121 -16.56 13.90 2.19
N GLN A 122 -15.39 13.46 1.73
CA GLN A 122 -14.54 14.30 0.92
C GLN A 122 -15.31 14.61 -0.36
N TYR A 123 -15.71 15.87 -0.53
CA TYR A 123 -16.35 16.30 -1.76
C TYR A 123 -15.32 16.21 -2.89
N LYS A 124 -15.58 15.36 -3.87
CA LYS A 124 -14.85 15.37 -5.14
C LYS A 124 -15.56 16.35 -6.06
N GLU A 125 -14.80 17.21 -6.71
CA GLU A 125 -15.34 18.05 -7.78
C GLU A 125 -15.95 17.18 -8.89
N ARG A 126 -16.94 17.72 -9.62
CA ARG A 126 -17.58 16.98 -10.72
C ARG A 126 -16.60 16.59 -11.81
N LYS A 127 -15.56 17.40 -12.02
CA LYS A 127 -14.47 17.18 -12.98
C LYS A 127 -13.14 17.62 -12.37
N GLY A 128 -12.03 17.08 -12.87
CA GLY A 128 -10.69 17.61 -12.61
C GLY A 128 -9.72 16.65 -11.92
N LYS A 129 -8.73 17.22 -11.22
CA LYS A 129 -7.48 16.54 -10.83
C LYS A 129 -7.65 15.23 -10.07
N THR A 130 -8.66 15.08 -9.21
CA THR A 130 -8.86 13.80 -8.52
C THR A 130 -9.22 12.68 -9.50
N TRP A 131 -10.07 12.96 -10.49
CA TRP A 131 -10.45 11.99 -11.52
C TRP A 131 -9.31 11.72 -12.49
N ASP A 132 -8.50 12.73 -12.82
CA ASP A 132 -7.31 12.55 -13.66
C ASP A 132 -6.30 11.61 -13.00
N GLY A 133 -6.09 11.75 -11.69
CA GLY A 133 -5.26 10.83 -10.90
C GLY A 133 -5.80 9.40 -10.97
N GLU A 134 -7.09 9.21 -10.68
CA GLU A 134 -7.74 7.89 -10.76
C GLU A 134 -7.65 7.26 -12.15
N ALA A 135 -7.77 8.06 -13.21
CA ALA A 135 -7.60 7.58 -14.59
C ALA A 135 -6.17 7.09 -14.86
N ILE A 136 -5.15 7.81 -14.39
CA ILE A 136 -3.75 7.38 -14.55
C ILE A 136 -3.49 6.07 -13.80
N HIS A 137 -3.88 5.97 -12.52
CA HIS A 137 -3.69 4.73 -11.76
C HIS A 137 -4.41 3.55 -12.40
N LEU A 138 -5.62 3.78 -12.93
CA LEU A 138 -6.37 2.76 -13.65
C LEU A 138 -5.68 2.34 -14.95
N ALA A 139 -5.18 3.28 -15.74
CA ALA A 139 -4.46 2.97 -16.97
C ALA A 139 -3.23 2.10 -16.68
N VAL A 140 -2.45 2.48 -15.67
CA VAL A 140 -1.28 1.70 -15.19
C VAL A 140 -1.68 0.30 -14.74
N ASN A 141 -2.77 0.20 -13.99
CA ASN A 141 -3.28 -1.09 -13.53
C ASN A 141 -3.66 -2.01 -14.69
N ILE A 142 -4.41 -1.49 -15.67
CA ILE A 142 -4.79 -2.22 -16.89
C ILE A 142 -3.54 -2.62 -17.67
N PHE A 143 -2.60 -1.70 -17.84
CA PHE A 143 -1.34 -1.94 -18.53
C PHE A 143 -0.57 -3.10 -17.90
N ILE A 144 -0.26 -3.02 -16.60
CA ILE A 144 0.50 -4.05 -15.88
C ILE A 144 -0.18 -5.42 -15.92
N LYS A 145 -1.50 -5.49 -15.70
CA LYS A 145 -2.25 -6.76 -15.68
C LYS A 145 -2.29 -7.48 -17.03
N ASN A 146 -1.97 -6.80 -18.12
CA ASN A 146 -2.05 -7.35 -19.48
C ASN A 146 -0.72 -7.28 -20.25
N LEU A 147 0.39 -6.92 -19.59
CA LEU A 147 1.74 -6.86 -20.19
C LEU A 147 2.14 -8.12 -20.97
N ALA A 148 1.74 -9.30 -20.50
CA ALA A 148 2.07 -10.58 -21.14
C ALA A 148 1.04 -11.07 -22.17
N LYS A 149 -0.06 -10.33 -22.40
CA LYS A 149 -1.23 -10.82 -23.17
C LYS A 149 -1.42 -10.13 -24.52
N MET A 150 -0.78 -8.98 -24.72
CA MET A 150 -1.03 -8.09 -25.87
C MET A 150 0.27 -7.47 -26.35
N GLN A 151 0.30 -7.04 -27.62
CA GLN A 151 1.36 -6.17 -28.13
C GLN A 151 1.35 -4.84 -27.38
N ILE A 152 2.54 -4.28 -27.13
CA ILE A 152 2.73 -3.17 -26.19
C ILE A 152 2.01 -1.90 -26.65
N GLU A 153 2.11 -1.56 -27.92
CA GLU A 153 1.49 -0.37 -28.50
C GLU A 153 -0.04 -0.44 -28.42
N GLN A 154 -0.60 -1.60 -28.75
CA GLN A 154 -2.04 -1.87 -28.63
C GLN A 154 -2.50 -1.82 -27.18
N LEU A 155 -1.69 -2.32 -26.26
CA LEU A 155 -1.99 -2.33 -24.83
C LEU A 155 -2.00 -0.91 -24.23
N MET A 156 -1.06 -0.04 -24.63
CA MET A 156 -1.03 1.35 -24.17
C MET A 156 -2.28 2.12 -24.63
N GLU A 157 -2.64 1.95 -25.90
CA GLU A 157 -3.84 2.56 -26.48
C GLU A 157 -5.10 2.09 -25.75
N GLU A 158 -5.26 0.78 -25.54
CA GLU A 158 -6.41 0.20 -24.87
C GLU A 158 -6.50 0.61 -23.39
N ALA A 159 -5.37 0.61 -22.66
CA ALA A 159 -5.33 1.04 -21.28
C ALA A 159 -5.74 2.51 -21.11
N ALA A 160 -5.21 3.40 -21.96
CA ALA A 160 -5.56 4.81 -21.96
C ALA A 160 -7.02 5.05 -22.33
N ARG A 161 -7.51 4.37 -23.38
CA ARG A 161 -8.90 4.45 -23.83
C ARG A 161 -9.88 4.05 -22.73
N ARG A 162 -9.68 2.87 -22.12
CA ARG A 162 -10.53 2.37 -21.02
C ARG A 162 -10.51 3.27 -19.80
N ALA A 163 -9.36 3.86 -19.48
CA ALA A 163 -9.24 4.75 -18.34
C ALA A 163 -10.05 6.05 -18.53
N VAL A 164 -9.92 6.69 -19.69
CA VAL A 164 -10.68 7.90 -20.04
C VAL A 164 -12.17 7.59 -20.14
N GLU A 165 -12.55 6.46 -20.74
CA GLU A 165 -13.94 6.04 -20.89
C GLU A 165 -14.63 5.79 -19.54
N LYS A 166 -13.98 5.10 -18.61
CA LYS A 166 -14.56 4.84 -17.28
C LYS A 166 -14.87 6.11 -16.50
N PHE A 167 -14.09 7.17 -16.71
CA PHE A 167 -14.26 8.46 -16.06
C PHE A 167 -14.73 9.54 -17.04
N LYS A 168 -15.46 9.13 -18.10
CA LYS A 168 -15.98 10.02 -19.13
C LYS A 168 -16.65 11.24 -18.52
N GLU A 169 -16.38 12.40 -19.13
CA GLU A 169 -16.82 13.73 -18.69
C GLU A 169 -16.26 14.20 -17.35
N ARG A 170 -15.58 13.38 -16.54
CA ARG A 170 -15.00 13.79 -15.24
C ARG A 170 -13.51 14.08 -15.34
N VAL A 171 -12.82 13.42 -16.25
CA VAL A 171 -11.40 13.66 -16.54
C VAL A 171 -11.20 14.88 -17.44
N THR A 172 -10.08 15.56 -17.22
CA THR A 172 -9.56 16.65 -18.07
C THR A 172 -8.28 16.24 -18.81
N ILE A 173 -7.60 15.20 -18.34
CA ILE A 173 -6.44 14.62 -19.01
C ILE A 173 -6.81 14.03 -20.38
N ARG A 174 -5.98 14.29 -21.39
CA ARG A 174 -6.17 13.72 -22.73
C ARG A 174 -5.58 12.30 -22.80
N LYS A 175 -6.21 11.44 -23.61
CA LYS A 175 -5.75 10.07 -23.87
C LYS A 175 -4.27 10.01 -24.26
N GLY A 176 -3.82 10.89 -25.17
CA GLY A 176 -2.42 10.96 -25.60
C GLY A 176 -1.43 11.20 -24.46
N GLU A 177 -1.80 11.99 -23.45
CA GLU A 177 -0.92 12.25 -22.30
C GLU A 177 -0.75 11.01 -21.41
N ILE A 178 -1.78 10.14 -21.35
CA ILE A 178 -1.70 8.84 -20.67
C ILE A 178 -0.81 7.89 -21.46
N ILE A 179 -0.96 7.84 -22.79
CA ILE A 179 -0.13 6.99 -23.67
C ILE A 179 1.35 7.36 -23.53
N ASP A 180 1.68 8.64 -23.67
CA ASP A 180 3.04 9.16 -23.46
C ASP A 180 3.61 8.76 -22.10
N PHE A 181 2.76 8.74 -21.06
CA PHE A 181 3.15 8.33 -19.73
C PHE A 181 3.40 6.83 -19.63
N LEU A 182 2.53 6.01 -20.20
CA LEU A 182 2.70 4.55 -20.23
C LEU A 182 3.96 4.14 -21.01
N GLU A 183 4.29 4.84 -22.09
CA GLU A 183 5.53 4.64 -22.84
C GLU A 183 6.76 4.84 -21.95
N ARG A 184 6.87 5.99 -21.29
CA ARG A 184 7.98 6.25 -20.34
C ARG A 184 8.00 5.27 -19.17
N PHE A 185 6.83 4.87 -18.68
CA PHE A 185 6.73 3.90 -17.61
C PHE A 185 7.19 2.50 -18.08
N TYR A 186 6.90 2.12 -19.32
CA TYR A 186 7.38 0.88 -19.91
C TYR A 186 8.90 0.89 -20.10
N GLU A 187 9.50 2.02 -20.50
CA GLU A 187 10.97 2.16 -20.52
C GLU A 187 11.59 1.95 -19.14
N LEU A 188 10.95 2.46 -18.08
CA LEU A 188 11.39 2.18 -16.70
C LEU A 188 11.33 0.69 -16.38
N ILE A 189 10.24 0.00 -16.75
CA ILE A 189 10.09 -1.45 -16.54
C ILE A 189 11.20 -2.22 -17.25
N LYS A 190 11.45 -1.90 -18.53
CA LYS A 190 12.51 -2.54 -19.33
C LYS A 190 13.89 -2.29 -18.73
N LYS A 191 14.18 -1.04 -18.36
CA LYS A 191 15.46 -0.65 -17.75
C LYS A 191 15.73 -1.35 -16.42
N GLU A 192 14.72 -1.50 -15.58
CA GLU A 192 14.87 -2.15 -14.27
C GLU A 192 14.90 -3.68 -14.35
N GLY A 193 14.38 -4.28 -15.44
CA GLY A 193 14.43 -5.74 -15.65
C GLY A 193 13.63 -6.52 -14.60
N PHE A 194 12.42 -6.06 -14.28
CA PHE A 194 11.59 -6.71 -13.27
C PHE A 194 11.19 -8.14 -13.67
N SER A 195 11.47 -9.11 -12.81
CA SER A 195 11.01 -10.50 -12.93
C SER A 195 9.51 -10.61 -12.64
N TYR A 196 9.02 -9.81 -11.69
CA TYR A 196 7.60 -9.68 -11.40
C TYR A 196 7.24 -8.22 -11.23
N ILE A 197 6.04 -7.84 -11.69
CA ILE A 197 5.46 -6.53 -11.45
C ILE A 197 4.01 -6.70 -11.00
N PHE A 198 3.70 -6.10 -9.86
CA PHE A 198 2.38 -6.15 -9.25
C PHE A 198 1.80 -4.75 -9.17
N THR A 199 0.48 -4.65 -9.25
CA THR A 199 -0.27 -3.42 -9.08
C THR A 199 -1.49 -3.68 -8.19
N GLU A 200 -1.91 -2.67 -7.43
CA GLU A 200 -3.08 -2.72 -6.53
C GLU A 200 -3.03 -3.88 -5.50
N LYS A 201 -1.83 -4.32 -5.11
CA LYS A 201 -1.68 -5.34 -4.06
C LYS A 201 -1.70 -4.68 -2.69
N THR A 202 -2.61 -5.13 -1.84
CA THR A 202 -2.67 -4.68 -0.45
C THR A 202 -1.71 -5.49 0.40
N PHE A 203 -0.92 -4.80 1.21
CA PHE A 203 0.02 -5.37 2.16
C PHE A 203 -0.39 -5.02 3.58
N GLU A 204 -0.18 -5.97 4.49
CA GLU A 204 -0.48 -5.85 5.90
C GLU A 204 0.65 -6.42 6.75
N SER A 205 1.17 -5.59 7.66
CA SER A 205 2.14 -6.00 8.69
C SER A 205 1.48 -5.93 10.05
N ILE A 206 1.24 -7.10 10.66
CA ILE A 206 0.79 -7.24 12.04
C ILE A 206 1.89 -6.73 12.97
N LYS A 207 3.15 -7.04 12.67
CA LYS A 207 4.31 -6.65 13.49
C LYS A 207 4.46 -5.13 13.60
N VAL A 208 4.22 -4.38 12.53
CA VAL A 208 4.34 -2.92 12.57
C VAL A 208 2.99 -2.26 12.85
N GLY A 209 1.86 -2.88 12.49
CA GLY A 209 0.54 -2.25 12.53
C GLY A 209 0.37 -1.27 11.37
N LEU A 210 0.74 -1.70 10.16
CA LEU A 210 0.58 -0.95 8.93
C LEU A 210 -0.27 -1.75 7.95
N VAL A 211 -1.07 -1.04 7.16
CA VAL A 211 -1.82 -1.60 6.02
C VAL A 211 -1.79 -0.60 4.88
N GLY A 212 -1.59 -1.03 3.65
CA GLY A 212 -1.55 -0.13 2.52
C GLY A 212 -1.40 -0.83 1.18
N THR A 213 -1.66 -0.08 0.12
CA THR A 213 -1.66 -0.56 -1.26
C THR A 213 -0.74 0.36 -2.04
N PRO A 214 0.56 0.05 -2.14
CA PRO A 214 1.44 0.72 -3.09
C PRO A 214 0.85 0.61 -4.49
N ASP A 215 1.01 1.64 -5.32
CA ASP A 215 0.46 1.61 -6.69
C ASP A 215 1.03 0.44 -7.47
N ILE A 216 2.35 0.24 -7.36
CA ILE A 216 3.12 -0.78 -8.04
C ILE A 216 4.20 -1.33 -7.11
N VAL A 217 4.49 -2.62 -7.24
CA VAL A 217 5.67 -3.28 -6.66
C VAL A 217 6.39 -4.06 -7.75
N GLY A 218 7.61 -3.65 -8.08
CA GLY A 218 8.51 -4.38 -8.95
C GLY A 218 9.47 -5.28 -8.15
N ILE A 219 9.71 -6.49 -8.64
CA ILE A 219 10.62 -7.47 -8.04
C ILE A 219 11.65 -7.87 -9.09
N LYS A 220 12.93 -7.85 -8.73
CA LYS A 220 14.03 -8.37 -9.55
C LYS A 220 15.05 -9.04 -8.64
N ALA A 221 15.61 -10.19 -9.04
CA ALA A 221 16.65 -10.92 -8.31
C ALA A 221 16.59 -10.82 -6.76
N SER A 222 17.32 -9.87 -6.16
CA SER A 222 17.40 -9.61 -4.72
C SER A 222 16.78 -8.28 -4.26
N GLU A 223 16.23 -7.49 -5.18
CA GLU A 223 15.66 -6.18 -4.90
C GLU A 223 14.14 -6.15 -5.11
N ILE A 224 13.49 -5.37 -4.26
CA ILE A 224 12.06 -5.13 -4.32
C ILE A 224 11.87 -3.63 -4.29
N ILE A 225 11.13 -3.10 -5.25
CA ILE A 225 11.07 -1.68 -5.54
C ILE A 225 9.59 -1.25 -5.59
N PRO A 226 9.09 -0.60 -4.52
CA PRO A 226 7.81 0.09 -4.56
C PRO A 226 7.89 1.30 -5.49
N ILE A 227 6.81 1.55 -6.24
CA ILE A 227 6.68 2.71 -7.12
C ILE A 227 5.33 3.37 -6.83
N ASP A 228 5.36 4.67 -6.59
CA ASP A 228 4.21 5.51 -6.29
C ASP A 228 4.06 6.59 -7.39
N ILE A 229 2.84 6.85 -7.82
CA ILE A 229 2.51 7.76 -8.92
C ILE A 229 1.75 8.95 -8.36
N LYS A 230 2.18 10.16 -8.72
CA LYS A 230 1.52 11.41 -8.35
C LYS A 230 1.12 12.17 -9.61
N LEU A 231 -0.14 12.58 -9.69
CA LEU A 231 -0.64 13.41 -10.79
C LEU A 231 0.12 14.75 -10.91
N GLY A 232 0.45 15.36 -9.76
CA GLY A 232 1.03 16.70 -9.72
C GLY A 232 2.47 16.78 -10.26
N GLU A 233 3.04 17.98 -10.14
CA GLU A 233 4.41 18.28 -10.53
C GLU A 233 5.38 18.16 -9.35
N LEU A 234 6.64 17.83 -9.65
CA LEU A 234 7.74 17.93 -8.70
C LEU A 234 7.99 19.42 -8.38
N SER A 235 8.02 19.75 -7.09
CA SER A 235 8.31 21.13 -6.67
C SER A 235 9.78 21.48 -6.93
N LYS A 236 10.06 22.76 -7.21
CA LYS A 236 11.43 23.31 -7.21
C LYS A 236 12.19 23.05 -5.90
N LYS A 237 11.47 22.87 -4.79
CA LYS A 237 12.05 22.53 -3.46
C LYS A 237 12.28 21.02 -3.27
N GLY A 238 12.04 20.20 -4.29
CA GLY A 238 12.15 18.75 -4.25
C GLY A 238 10.85 18.04 -3.87
N VAL A 239 11.01 16.80 -3.40
CA VAL A 239 9.89 15.92 -3.02
C VAL A 239 9.17 16.49 -1.79
N LYS A 240 7.84 16.55 -1.84
CA LYS A 240 7.03 16.94 -0.67
C LYS A 240 7.21 15.92 0.45
N GLU A 241 7.36 16.40 1.68
CA GLU A 241 7.57 15.54 2.86
C GLU A 241 6.45 14.51 3.05
N GLU A 242 5.19 14.86 2.79
CA GLU A 242 4.07 13.92 2.85
C GLU A 242 4.18 12.78 1.82
N HIS A 243 4.73 13.04 0.62
CA HIS A 243 4.97 12.01 -0.38
C HIS A 243 6.15 11.13 0.05
N LEU A 244 7.21 11.74 0.59
CA LEU A 244 8.36 11.01 1.13
C LEU A 244 7.95 10.05 2.26
N LEU A 245 7.14 10.52 3.21
CA LEU A 245 6.61 9.68 4.29
C LEU A 245 5.73 8.55 3.75
N GLN A 246 4.90 8.81 2.75
CA GLN A 246 4.09 7.77 2.10
C GLN A 246 4.99 6.69 1.48
N SER A 247 5.98 7.08 0.66
CA SER A 247 6.90 6.13 0.02
C SER A 247 7.71 5.32 1.03
N VAL A 248 8.13 5.92 2.15
CA VAL A 248 8.82 5.21 3.24
C VAL A 248 7.89 4.17 3.89
N GLY A 249 6.64 4.55 4.17
CA GLY A 249 5.67 3.63 4.77
C GLY A 249 5.30 2.46 3.88
N GLU A 250 5.12 2.70 2.58
CA GLU A 250 4.89 1.65 1.58
C GLU A 250 6.10 0.73 1.43
N SER A 251 7.31 1.28 1.51
CA SER A 251 8.53 0.48 1.49
C SER A 251 8.68 -0.41 2.72
N ILE A 252 8.28 0.07 3.91
CA ILE A 252 8.23 -0.76 5.12
C ILE A 252 7.22 -1.90 4.96
N LEU A 253 6.05 -1.64 4.37
CA LEU A 253 5.03 -2.68 4.12
C LEU A 253 5.56 -3.78 3.19
N VAL A 254 6.18 -3.39 2.09
CA VAL A 254 6.76 -4.32 1.12
C VAL A 254 7.92 -5.12 1.74
N GLU A 255 8.79 -4.46 2.50
CA GLU A 255 9.89 -5.11 3.24
C GLU A 255 9.37 -6.13 4.25
N GLU A 256 8.33 -5.78 5.00
CA GLU A 256 7.72 -6.67 5.98
C GLU A 256 7.06 -7.89 5.32
N PHE A 257 6.42 -7.72 4.17
CA PHE A 257 5.83 -8.83 3.44
C PHE A 257 6.90 -9.79 2.93
N PHE A 258 7.87 -9.30 2.15
CA PHE A 258 8.89 -10.15 1.52
C PHE A 258 10.06 -10.53 2.41
N ARG A 259 10.12 -10.02 3.65
CA ARG A 259 11.23 -10.23 4.60
C ARG A 259 12.59 -9.85 4.01
N LYS A 260 12.59 -8.85 3.11
CA LYS A 260 13.77 -8.36 2.39
C LYS A 260 13.85 -6.86 2.46
N LYS A 261 15.06 -6.34 2.70
CA LYS A 261 15.30 -4.91 2.83
C LYS A 261 15.01 -4.19 1.51
N VAL A 262 14.18 -3.16 1.57
CA VAL A 262 13.96 -2.22 0.45
C VAL A 262 15.01 -1.11 0.56
N SER A 263 15.84 -0.98 -0.47
CA SER A 263 16.95 0.00 -0.53
C SER A 263 16.49 1.39 -1.00
N PHE A 264 15.55 1.42 -1.95
CA PHE A 264 14.96 2.63 -2.49
C PHE A 264 13.54 2.39 -3.00
N SER A 265 12.80 3.47 -3.23
CA SER A 265 11.52 3.47 -3.94
C SER A 265 11.54 4.48 -5.09
N TYR A 266 10.65 4.31 -6.06
CA TYR A 266 10.43 5.32 -7.10
C TYR A 266 9.18 6.15 -6.82
N LEU A 267 9.28 7.45 -7.14
CA LEU A 267 8.16 8.37 -7.12
C LEU A 267 8.07 9.05 -8.50
N ILE A 268 6.97 8.80 -9.20
CA ILE A 268 6.75 9.32 -10.56
C ILE A 268 5.77 10.48 -10.50
N TYR A 269 6.20 11.66 -10.94
CA TYR A 269 5.35 12.84 -11.08
C TYR A 269 4.87 12.94 -12.52
N PHE A 270 3.58 12.70 -12.73
CA PHE A 270 2.95 12.74 -14.05
C PHE A 270 3.08 14.13 -14.68
N GLY A 271 2.66 15.18 -13.97
CA GLY A 271 2.60 16.54 -14.51
C GLY A 271 3.95 17.09 -14.98
N SER A 272 5.02 16.81 -14.23
CA SER A 272 6.38 17.26 -14.60
C SER A 272 7.20 16.20 -15.33
N LYS A 273 6.58 15.06 -15.69
CA LYS A 273 7.23 13.89 -16.32
C LYS A 273 8.51 13.43 -15.58
N SER A 274 8.57 13.66 -14.26
CA SER A 274 9.80 13.46 -13.48
C SER A 274 9.79 12.11 -12.77
N LEU A 275 10.92 11.40 -12.80
CA LEU A 275 11.16 10.19 -12.02
C LEU A 275 12.14 10.52 -10.88
N VAL A 276 11.73 10.28 -9.63
CA VAL A 276 12.59 10.48 -8.46
C VAL A 276 12.89 9.14 -7.79
N LYS A 277 14.19 8.85 -7.59
CA LYS A 277 14.66 7.70 -6.82
C LYS A 277 14.87 8.11 -5.36
N ILE A 278 14.06 7.58 -4.45
CA ILE A 278 14.12 7.89 -3.01
C ILE A 278 14.96 6.81 -2.31
N LYS A 279 16.16 7.16 -1.84
CA LYS A 279 16.98 6.27 -1.01
C LYS A 279 16.39 6.15 0.39
N LEU A 280 16.15 4.93 0.86
CA LEU A 280 15.50 4.69 2.15
C LEU A 280 16.54 4.59 3.27
N THR A 281 16.65 5.65 4.05
CA THR A 281 17.57 5.72 5.20
C THR A 281 16.88 5.32 6.50
N ASN A 282 17.68 4.90 7.50
CA ASN A 282 17.18 4.63 8.85
C ASN A 282 16.58 5.89 9.51
N GLU A 283 17.06 7.07 9.17
CA GLU A 283 16.49 8.33 9.64
C GLU A 283 15.06 8.53 9.14
N LEU A 284 14.83 8.36 7.84
CA LEU A 284 13.50 8.47 7.25
C LEU A 284 12.52 7.44 7.85
N ARG A 285 13.00 6.20 8.05
CA ARG A 285 12.22 5.14 8.70
C ARG A 285 11.85 5.52 10.14
N ARG A 286 12.80 6.00 10.93
CA ARG A 286 12.54 6.48 12.31
C ARG A 286 11.54 7.64 12.30
N LYS A 287 11.69 8.59 11.38
CA LYS A 287 10.77 9.73 11.23
C LYS A 287 9.34 9.27 10.95
N PHE A 288 9.16 8.36 10.00
CA PHE A 288 7.85 7.76 9.71
C PHE A 288 7.24 7.06 10.93
N LEU A 289 8.02 6.19 11.60
CA LEU A 289 7.56 5.46 12.79
C LEU A 289 7.23 6.40 13.96
N ASN A 290 7.90 7.55 14.08
CA ASN A 290 7.57 8.57 15.08
C ASN A 290 6.19 9.19 14.83
N TYR A 291 5.87 9.53 13.59
CA TYR A 291 4.54 10.04 13.24
C TYR A 291 3.46 8.98 13.44
N LYS A 292 3.72 7.73 13.06
CA LYS A 292 2.82 6.59 13.35
C LYS A 292 2.54 6.46 14.86
N ARG A 293 3.57 6.49 15.71
CA ARG A 293 3.39 6.49 17.17
C ARG A 293 2.63 7.73 17.67
N GLY A 294 2.75 8.85 16.96
CA GLY A 294 1.91 10.04 17.19
C GLY A 294 0.42 9.76 16.98
N ILE A 295 0.06 9.05 15.90
CA ILE A 295 -1.33 8.64 15.64
C ILE A 295 -1.83 7.71 16.75
N GLU A 296 -1.04 6.72 17.15
CA GLU A 296 -1.42 5.80 18.23
C GLU A 296 -1.70 6.53 19.55
N ARG A 297 -0.85 7.51 19.89
CA ARG A 297 -1.07 8.38 21.07
C ARG A 297 -2.34 9.21 20.92
N MET A 298 -2.56 9.81 19.75
CA MET A 298 -3.77 10.58 19.45
C MET A 298 -5.03 9.73 19.66
N CYS A 299 -5.05 8.48 19.17
CA CYS A 299 -6.17 7.57 19.36
C CYS A 299 -6.40 7.20 20.84
N LYS A 300 -5.34 7.04 21.64
CA LYS A 300 -5.45 6.70 23.07
C LYS A 300 -5.93 7.86 23.94
N LEU A 301 -5.57 9.10 23.60
CA LEU A 301 -5.88 10.27 24.45
C LEU A 301 -7.37 10.66 24.44
N GLY A 302 -8.13 10.28 23.40
CA GLY A 302 -9.56 10.61 23.30
C GLY A 302 -9.88 12.11 23.21
N ARG A 303 -8.88 12.96 22.97
CA ARG A 303 -9.02 14.43 22.90
C ARG A 303 -8.77 14.92 21.47
N ILE A 304 -9.48 15.98 21.09
CA ILE A 304 -9.29 16.65 19.80
C ILE A 304 -7.86 17.24 19.75
N PRO A 305 -6.99 16.79 18.83
CA PRO A 305 -5.62 17.27 18.77
C PRO A 305 -5.54 18.71 18.23
N GLY A 306 -4.37 19.34 18.41
CA GLY A 306 -4.07 20.64 17.84
C GLY A 306 -4.02 20.65 16.31
N LYS A 307 -4.08 21.85 15.71
CA LYS A 307 -3.80 22.06 14.28
C LYS A 307 -2.36 21.67 13.95
N GLY A 308 -2.07 21.47 12.66
CA GLY A 308 -0.72 21.20 12.17
C GLY A 308 0.25 22.34 12.49
N LYS A 309 1.55 22.05 12.51
CA LYS A 309 2.62 23.03 12.79
C LYS A 309 3.42 23.41 11.52
N LEU A 310 2.89 23.08 10.34
CA LEU A 310 3.57 23.40 9.09
C LEU A 310 3.63 24.92 8.86
N PRO A 311 4.72 25.44 8.30
CA PRO A 311 4.79 26.84 7.89
C PRO A 311 3.72 27.11 6.83
N ASN A 312 3.02 28.24 6.93
CA ASN A 312 1.90 28.60 6.06
C ASN A 312 0.81 27.51 6.02
N LEU A 313 0.49 26.91 7.17
CA LEU A 313 -0.51 25.84 7.31
C LEU A 313 -1.82 26.17 6.58
N GLU A 314 -2.27 27.41 6.67
CA GLU A 314 -3.53 27.84 6.06
C GLU A 314 -3.54 27.58 4.55
N ARG A 315 -2.55 28.12 3.84
CA ARG A 315 -2.41 27.95 2.39
C ARG A 315 -2.10 26.51 2.00
N ARG A 316 -1.28 25.82 2.79
CA ARG A 316 -0.79 24.47 2.45
C ARG A 316 -1.81 23.36 2.72
N VAL A 317 -2.66 23.55 3.74
CA VAL A 317 -3.53 22.49 4.25
C VAL A 317 -4.96 23.00 4.41
N CYS A 318 -5.18 24.12 5.12
CA CYS A 318 -6.54 24.50 5.53
C CYS A 318 -7.46 24.89 4.37
N LEU A 319 -6.98 25.62 3.36
CA LEU A 319 -7.82 26.09 2.24
C LEU A 319 -8.51 24.95 1.49
N GLY A 320 -7.82 23.82 1.28
CA GLY A 320 -8.36 22.62 0.63
C GLY A 320 -8.82 21.53 1.60
N CYS A 321 -8.94 21.83 2.90
CA CYS A 321 -9.28 20.85 3.92
C CYS A 321 -10.80 20.67 3.98
N HIS A 322 -11.30 19.51 3.55
CA HIS A 322 -12.75 19.24 3.55
C HIS A 322 -13.37 19.17 4.97
N VAL A 323 -12.57 18.96 6.03
CA VAL A 323 -13.02 19.05 7.44
C VAL A 323 -12.88 20.45 8.03
N ARG A 324 -12.59 21.47 7.22
CA ARG A 324 -12.45 22.87 7.67
C ARG A 324 -13.70 23.38 8.40
N PRO A 325 -14.95 23.16 7.94
CA PRO A 325 -16.13 23.65 8.66
C PRO A 325 -16.20 23.12 10.10
N SER A 326 -15.98 21.81 10.30
CA SER A 326 -15.93 21.23 11.65
C SER A 326 -14.79 21.79 12.49
N CYS A 327 -13.63 22.04 11.88
CA CYS A 327 -12.48 22.64 12.56
C CYS A 327 -12.77 24.08 13.02
N GLU A 328 -13.43 24.89 12.18
CA GLU A 328 -13.82 26.27 12.50
C GLU A 328 -14.88 26.31 13.61
N ASN A 329 -15.88 25.42 13.56
CA ASN A 329 -16.88 25.30 14.62
C ASN A 329 -16.23 24.99 15.99
N ILE A 330 -15.23 24.10 16.03
CA ILE A 330 -14.50 23.79 17.26
C ILE A 330 -13.77 25.04 17.79
N GLU A 331 -13.17 25.84 16.91
CA GLU A 331 -12.47 27.06 17.32
C GLU A 331 -13.44 28.14 17.80
N MET A 332 -14.61 28.26 17.16
CA MET A 332 -15.68 29.15 17.61
C MET A 332 -16.17 28.78 19.01
N LEU A 333 -16.49 27.51 19.24
CA LEU A 333 -16.95 27.02 20.55
C LEU A 333 -15.90 27.19 21.65
N ARG A 334 -14.61 27.12 21.31
CA ARG A 334 -13.50 27.37 22.24
C ARG A 334 -13.32 28.84 22.63
N ARG A 335 -13.88 29.79 21.86
CA ARG A 335 -13.84 31.22 22.17
C ARG A 335 -15.01 31.69 23.04
N ILE A 336 -16.06 30.86 23.12
CA ILE A 336 -17.26 31.13 23.94
C ILE A 336 -17.07 30.64 25.38
N ARG A 337 -16.15 29.70 25.60
CA ARG A 337 -15.66 29.29 26.93
C ARG A 337 -14.44 30.11 27.30
#